data_AF-A0A357MCB8-F1
#
_entry.id   AF-A0A357MCB8-F1
#
_cell.length_a   1.000
_cell.length_b   1.000
_cell.length_c   1.000
_cell.angle_alpha   90.00
_cell.angle_beta   90.00
_cell.angle_gamma   90.00
#
_symmetry.space_group_name_H-M   'P 1'
#
loop_
_entity.id
_entity.type
_entity.pdbx_description
1 polymer ?
#
loop_
_entity_poly.entity_id
_entity_poly.type
_entity_poly.pdbx_seq_one_letter_code
_entity_poly.pdbx_strand_id
1 'polypeptide(L)' 'MKSQNGVTVMFQPEGRKAVVNCGISLLEAARKAGVTITTRCGGKAGCLMCKVKIANEEATALRPPGDIERRKLG' A
#
# COMPACT_ATOMS: atom_id res chain seq x y z
N MET A 1 15.43 -21.73 -1.41
CA MET A 1 15.39 -21.17 -0.05
C MET A 1 14.76 -19.78 -0.10
N LYS A 2 13.48 -19.61 0.27
CA LYS A 2 12.88 -18.27 0.40
C LYS A 2 12.83 -17.93 1.89
N SER A 3 13.82 -17.17 2.37
CA SER A 3 13.83 -16.67 3.75
C SER A 3 12.56 -15.87 4.02
N GLN A 4 11.87 -16.25 5.08
CA GLN A 4 10.58 -15.72 5.48
C GLN A 4 10.73 -14.40 6.26
N ASN A 5 11.27 -13.35 5.61
CA ASN A 5 11.27 -12.00 6.16
C ASN A 5 10.10 -11.21 5.57
N GLY A 6 8.90 -11.47 6.07
CA GLY A 6 7.70 -10.72 5.72
C GLY A 6 7.49 -9.52 6.64
N VAL A 7 7.05 -8.40 6.08
CA VAL A 7 6.54 -7.23 6.81
C VAL A 7 5.03 -7.40 7.02
N THR A 8 4.54 -7.03 8.20
CA THR A 8 3.10 -7.07 8.49
C THR A 8 2.48 -5.71 8.18
N VAL A 9 1.47 -5.68 7.31
CA VAL A 9 0.67 -4.49 7.02
C VAL A 9 -0.71 -4.65 7.65
N MET A 10 -1.14 -3.67 8.44
CA MET A 10 -2.47 -3.62 9.05
C MET A 10 -3.32 -2.55 8.36
N PHE A 11 -4.50 -2.94 7.90
CA PHE A 11 -5.46 -2.08 7.25
C PHE A 11 -6.59 -1.69 8.22
N GLN A 12 -6.80 -0.39 8.36
CA GLN A 12 -7.85 0.20 9.19
C GLN A 12 -8.99 0.71 8.29
N PRO A 13 -10.25 0.72 8.77
CA PRO A 13 -10.70 0.43 10.15
C PRO A 13 -10.98 -1.06 10.43
N GLU A 14 -10.91 -1.92 9.42
CA GLU A 14 -11.34 -3.33 9.53
C GLU A 14 -10.40 -4.19 10.40
N GLY A 15 -9.21 -3.69 10.74
CA GLY A 15 -8.21 -4.42 11.54
C GLY A 15 -7.56 -5.61 10.82
N ARG A 16 -7.76 -5.73 9.50
CA ARG A 16 -7.22 -6.85 8.70
C ARG A 16 -5.72 -6.71 8.52
N LYS A 17 -5.01 -7.84 8.51
CA LYS A 17 -3.55 -7.88 8.40
C LYS A 17 -3.11 -8.79 7.26
N ALA A 18 -2.00 -8.46 6.62
CA ALA A 18 -1.30 -9.33 5.70
C ALA A 18 0.20 -9.30 5.95
N VAL A 19 0.82 -10.49 5.93
CA VAL A 19 2.28 -10.65 5.94
C VAL A 19 2.75 -10.71 4.50
N VAL A 20 3.65 -9.81 4.12
CA VAL A 20 4.06 -9.60 2.74
C VAL A 20 5.55 -9.34 2.62
N ASN A 21 6.15 -9.70 1.49
CA ASN A 21 7.57 -9.42 1.26
C ASN A 21 7.79 -7.92 1.04
N CYS A 22 8.96 -7.41 1.45
CA CYS A 22 9.38 -6.05 1.08
C CYS A 22 9.36 -5.86 -0.44
N GLY A 23 9.01 -4.65 -0.88
CA GLY A 23 9.01 -4.27 -2.30
C GLY A 23 7.67 -4.46 -3.03
N ILE A 24 6.63 -4.98 -2.37
CA ILE A 24 5.28 -4.99 -2.94
C ILE A 24 4.53 -3.68 -2.65
N SER A 25 3.46 -3.38 -3.39
CA SER A 25 2.63 -2.22 -3.09
C SER A 25 1.58 -2.50 -2.00
N LEU A 26 1.09 -1.44 -1.38
CA LEU A 26 -0.05 -1.53 -0.46
C LEU A 26 -1.34 -2.00 -1.15
N LEU A 27 -1.47 -1.77 -2.46
CA LEU A 27 -2.61 -2.28 -3.24
C LEU A 27 -2.58 -3.82 -3.34
N GLU A 28 -1.41 -4.40 -3.57
CA GLU A 28 -1.25 -5.87 -3.52
C GLU A 28 -1.41 -6.40 -2.09
N ALA A 29 -0.87 -5.71 -1.09
CA ALA A 29 -1.01 -6.11 0.32
C ALA A 29 -2.49 -6.11 0.75
N ALA A 30 -3.28 -5.11 0.34
CA ALA A 30 -4.70 -5.03 0.64
C ALA A 30 -5.47 -6.21 0.04
N ARG A 31 -5.20 -6.57 -1.23
CA ARG A 31 -5.80 -7.75 -1.88
C ARG A 31 -5.51 -9.03 -1.11
N LYS A 32 -4.27 -9.21 -0.62
CA LYS A 32 -3.91 -10.38 0.21
C LYS A 32 -4.60 -10.38 1.58
N ALA A 33 -4.84 -9.20 2.15
CA ALA A 33 -5.62 -9.03 3.39
C ALA A 33 -7.14 -9.15 3.18
N GLY A 34 -7.61 -9.33 1.93
CA GLY A 34 -9.03 -9.28 1.57
C GLY A 34 -9.66 -7.87 1.69
N VAL A 35 -8.85 -6.82 1.81
CA VAL A 35 -9.29 -5.43 1.90
C VAL A 35 -9.44 -4.86 0.50
N THR A 36 -10.59 -4.23 0.24
CA THR A 36 -10.85 -3.63 -1.07
C THR A 36 -10.44 -2.17 -1.08
N ILE A 37 -9.34 -1.86 -1.77
CA ILE A 37 -8.97 -0.49 -2.14
C ILE A 37 -9.43 -0.26 -3.57
N THR A 38 -10.30 0.74 -3.76
CA THR A 38 -10.85 1.04 -5.07
C THR A 38 -9.75 1.49 -6.03
N THR A 39 -9.76 0.90 -7.24
CA THR A 39 -8.78 1.23 -8.28
C THR A 39 -9.40 1.12 -9.66
N ARG A 40 -9.13 2.11 -10.50
CA ARG A 40 -9.47 2.08 -11.93
C ARG A 40 -8.26 1.87 -12.82
N CYS A 41 -7.11 2.45 -12.46
CA CYS A 41 -5.89 2.35 -13.27
C CYS A 41 -5.04 1.10 -12.97
N GLY A 42 -5.42 0.28 -11.98
CA GLY A 42 -4.67 -0.91 -11.60
C GLY A 42 -3.26 -0.63 -11.06
N GLY A 43 -3.03 0.50 -10.38
CA GLY A 43 -1.72 0.84 -9.82
C GLY A 43 -0.78 1.60 -10.77
N LYS A 44 -1.25 2.03 -11.94
CA LYS A 44 -0.46 2.74 -12.96
C LYS A 44 -0.38 4.26 -12.76
N ALA A 45 -0.66 4.76 -11.55
CA ALA A 45 -0.74 6.19 -11.23
C ALA A 45 -1.65 7.04 -12.15
N GLY A 46 -2.62 6.41 -12.84
CA GLY A 46 -3.57 7.07 -13.75
C GLY A 46 -4.86 7.56 -13.07
N CYS A 47 -5.12 7.11 -11.85
CA CYS A 47 -6.23 7.58 -11.00
C CYS A 47 -5.72 7.87 -9.58
N LEU A 48 -6.57 8.43 -8.71
CA LEU A 48 -6.26 8.69 -7.29
C LEU A 48 -7.11 7.87 -6.30
N MET A 49 -7.75 6.80 -6.79
CA MET A 49 -8.71 6.03 -5.98
C MET A 49 -8.03 5.18 -4.89
N CYS A 50 -6.77 4.78 -5.10
CA CYS A 50 -6.01 4.01 -4.11
C CYS A 50 -5.30 4.88 -3.05
N LYS A 51 -5.67 6.15 -2.92
CA LYS A 51 -5.09 7.04 -1.91
C LYS A 51 -5.42 6.51 -0.51
N VAL A 52 -4.39 6.30 0.30
CA VAL A 52 -4.50 5.89 1.70
C VAL A 52 -3.79 6.90 2.61
N LYS A 53 -4.08 6.84 3.90
CA LYS A 53 -3.34 7.56 4.93
C LYS A 53 -2.43 6.58 5.66
N ILE A 54 -1.21 7.01 5.92
CA ILE A 54 -0.21 6.26 6.67
C ILE A 54 0.03 6.99 7.98
N ALA A 55 0.17 6.25 9.08
CA ALA A 55 0.55 6.84 10.36
C ALA A 55 1.95 7.46 10.24
N ASN A 56 2.18 8.62 10.86
CA ASN A 56 3.45 9.33 10.74
C ASN A 56 4.65 8.48 11.19
N GLU A 57 4.45 7.67 12.23
CA GLU A 57 5.46 6.75 12.79
C GLU A 57 5.91 5.69 11.78
N GLU A 58 5.01 5.31 10.86
CA GLU A 58 5.22 4.25 9.86
C GLU A 58 5.59 4.78 8.47
N ALA A 59 5.64 6.12 8.30
CA ALA A 59 5.88 6.73 6.99
C ALA A 59 7.25 6.36 6.41
N THR A 60 8.23 6.07 7.26
CA THR A 60 9.59 5.66 6.88
C THR A 60 9.66 4.24 6.30
N ALA A 61 8.63 3.42 6.51
CA ALA A 61 8.53 2.07 5.94
C ALA A 61 8.18 2.09 4.44
N LEU A 62 7.77 3.25 3.90
CA LEU A 62 7.42 3.43 2.51
C LEU A 62 8.44 4.32 1.79
N ARG A 63 8.55 4.10 0.49
CA ARG A 63 9.25 5.06 -0.37
C ARG A 63 8.43 6.34 -0.48
N PRO A 64 9.08 7.52 -0.59
CA PRO A 64 8.36 8.76 -0.83
C PRO A 64 7.56 8.68 -2.14
N PRO A 65 6.43 9.41 -2.26
CA PRO A 65 5.61 9.43 -3.46
C PRO A 65 6.44 9.85 -4.68
N GLY A 66 6.28 9.19 -5.84
CA GLY A 66 6.96 9.58 -7.09
C GLY A 66 6.38 10.86 -7.71
N ASP A 67 6.98 11.37 -8.80
CA ASP A 67 6.54 12.62 -9.45
C ASP A 67 5.08 12.62 -9.88
N ILE A 68 4.63 11.53 -10.52
CA ILE A 68 3.25 11.41 -11.00
C ILE A 68 2.27 11.38 -9.82
N GLU A 69 2.64 10.67 -8.75
CA GLU A 69 1.83 10.55 -7.54
C GLU A 69 1.71 11.90 -6.82
N ARG A 70 2.82 12.62 -6.67
CA ARG A 70 2.84 13.99 -6.11
C ARG A 70 1.89 14.92 -6.85
N ARG A 71 1.99 15.00 -8.18
CA ARG A 71 1.09 15.84 -9.00
C ARG A 71 -0.39 15.47 -8.86
N LYS A 72 -0.70 14.20 -8.57
CA LYS A 72 -2.07 13.74 -8.37
C LYS A 72 -2.59 14.00 -6.97
N LEU A 73 -1.71 14.04 -5.97
CA LEU A 73 -2.09 14.33 -4.59
C LEU A 73 -2.45 15.80 -4.35
N GLY A 74 -1.95 16.70 -5.20
CA GLY A 74 -2.13 18.15 -5.07
C GLY A 74 -0.89 18.75 -4.44
#